data_AF-A0A2D1SPF2-F1
#
_entry.id   AF-A0A2D1SPF2-F1
#
_cell.length_a   1.000
_cell.length_b   1.000
_cell.length_c   1.000
_cell.angle_alpha   90.00
_cell.angle_beta   90.00
_cell.angle_gamma   90.00
#
_symmetry.space_group_name_H-M   'P 1'
#
loop_
_entity.id
_entity.type
_entity.pdbx_description
1 polymer ?
#
loop_
_entity_poly.entity_id
_entity_poly.type
_entity_poly.pdbx_seq_one_letter_code
_entity_poly.pdbx_strand_id
1 'polypeptide(L)'
;MKNKLLGKVSKGLASTIVASLLVFSQTGVSEAAEVTKKVEINPQIKILNNGYSVTGNVAPIIIDGTTYLPVRSLSTVLNKNVLWDGMTKSIFITDTVDPNESKNEIANLERFIKTKDAKISELENSIKSKDTKVAELENLGKTKDAKILELENAIKAKDAKIAELEKNSNTNAPLKDLQKQLNRKYQYSNGLDFNIILKEDKYGINVEIEIDLKYATADKDWYRLSDADFLKFINLIMDDIWYEYRNTEITGIVINIDDNKTLATFSGNNRYLVKFDKFTKPKY
;
A
#
# COMPACT_ATOMS: atom_id res chain seq x y z
N MET A 1 73.86 -111.15 32.76
CA MET A 1 74.76 -110.12 33.34
C MET A 1 75.86 -109.77 32.33
N LYS A 2 76.29 -108.50 32.29
CA LYS A 2 77.62 -107.98 31.86
C LYS A 2 78.16 -108.32 30.44
N ASN A 3 78.16 -107.31 29.55
CA ASN A 3 79.35 -106.61 28.99
C ASN A 3 80.72 -107.30 29.18
N LYS A 4 81.72 -107.26 28.27
CA LYS A 4 82.12 -106.42 27.11
C LYS A 4 83.14 -107.28 26.28
N LEU A 5 83.73 -106.96 25.12
CA LEU A 5 83.78 -105.83 24.16
C LEU A 5 84.25 -106.40 22.79
N LEU A 6 84.05 -105.71 21.65
CA LEU A 6 84.73 -106.00 20.37
C LEU A 6 85.07 -104.71 19.61
N GLY A 7 86.25 -104.65 19.01
CA GLY A 7 86.64 -103.66 18.00
C GLY A 7 87.49 -104.33 16.93
N LYS A 8 87.29 -103.97 15.65
CA LYS A 8 88.13 -104.42 14.52
C LYS A 8 87.96 -103.49 13.31
N VAL A 9 88.90 -103.60 12.37
CA VAL A 9 89.19 -102.61 11.31
C VAL A 9 89.16 -103.30 9.92
N SER A 10 88.94 -102.51 8.86
CA SER A 10 89.65 -102.53 7.55
C SER A 10 88.92 -102.95 6.24
N LYS A 11 89.37 -102.30 5.14
CA LYS A 11 89.25 -102.61 3.68
C LYS A 11 87.90 -102.30 2.99
N GLY A 12 87.81 -101.77 1.76
CA GLY A 12 88.82 -101.14 0.86
C GLY A 12 88.32 -100.84 -0.59
N LEU A 13 88.97 -99.86 -1.25
CA LEU A 13 89.42 -99.76 -2.68
C LEU A 13 88.51 -99.51 -3.93
N ALA A 14 89.13 -98.82 -4.93
CA ALA A 14 88.85 -98.62 -6.39
C ALA A 14 87.92 -97.45 -6.87
N SER A 15 88.05 -96.81 -8.07
CA SER A 15 89.21 -96.36 -8.93
C SER A 15 88.77 -95.46 -10.14
N THR A 16 89.39 -94.27 -10.37
CA THR A 16 89.72 -93.54 -11.67
C THR A 16 88.68 -93.38 -12.85
N ILE A 17 88.54 -92.25 -13.63
CA ILE A 17 89.37 -91.67 -14.74
C ILE A 17 88.72 -90.31 -15.26
N VAL A 18 89.34 -89.09 -15.29
CA VAL A 18 90.12 -88.28 -16.33
C VAL A 18 89.36 -87.31 -17.32
N ALA A 19 89.98 -86.12 -17.59
CA ALA A 19 89.88 -85.13 -18.71
C ALA A 19 88.96 -83.87 -18.60
N SER A 20 89.19 -82.73 -19.30
CA SER A 20 90.37 -81.83 -19.46
C SER A 20 90.02 -80.54 -20.25
N LEU A 21 90.58 -79.38 -19.84
CA LEU A 21 90.56 -77.99 -20.38
C LEU A 21 89.93 -77.64 -21.76
N LEU A 22 89.30 -76.44 -21.81
CA LEU A 22 89.33 -75.52 -22.95
C LEU A 22 89.23 -74.05 -22.48
N VAL A 23 90.00 -73.14 -23.07
CA VAL A 23 90.02 -71.69 -22.76
C VAL A 23 89.79 -70.92 -24.07
N PHE A 24 88.95 -69.88 -24.02
CA PHE A 24 88.82 -68.88 -25.08
C PHE A 24 88.84 -67.48 -24.48
N SER A 25 89.64 -66.59 -25.06
CA SER A 25 89.74 -65.18 -24.69
C SER A 25 88.88 -64.31 -25.59
N GLN A 26 88.22 -63.28 -25.03
CA GLN A 26 87.70 -62.15 -25.80
C GLN A 26 87.93 -60.82 -25.06
N THR A 27 88.12 -59.79 -25.87
CA THR A 27 88.49 -58.41 -25.50
C THR A 27 87.26 -57.57 -25.13
N GLY A 28 87.46 -56.56 -24.28
CA GLY A 28 86.37 -55.83 -23.64
C GLY A 28 85.65 -54.77 -24.50
N VAL A 29 84.50 -54.33 -23.97
CA VAL A 29 83.75 -53.15 -24.37
C VAL A 29 83.48 -52.34 -23.09
N SER A 30 83.61 -51.02 -23.13
CA SER A 30 83.34 -50.16 -21.97
C SER A 30 81.83 -49.95 -21.83
N GLU A 31 81.29 -50.30 -20.66
CA GLU A 31 79.86 -50.28 -20.38
C GLU A 31 79.43 -48.93 -19.79
N ALA A 32 78.28 -48.40 -20.24
CA ALA A 32 77.69 -47.22 -19.62
C ALA A 32 77.14 -47.63 -18.24
N ALA A 33 77.65 -47.05 -17.17
CA ALA A 33 77.28 -47.44 -15.81
C ALA A 33 75.78 -47.20 -15.56
N GLU A 34 75.01 -48.29 -15.50
CA GLU A 34 73.65 -48.24 -14.97
C GLU A 34 73.69 -47.70 -13.54
N VAL A 35 72.85 -46.71 -13.23
CA VAL A 35 72.66 -46.25 -11.85
C VAL A 35 71.82 -47.28 -11.10
N THR A 36 72.45 -48.38 -10.71
CA THR A 36 71.83 -49.45 -9.93
C THR A 36 71.54 -48.95 -8.52
N LYS A 37 70.29 -48.51 -8.28
CA LYS A 37 69.80 -48.23 -6.92
C LYS A 37 69.87 -49.51 -6.10
N LYS A 38 70.40 -49.43 -4.88
CA LYS A 38 70.47 -50.60 -3.99
C LYS A 38 69.09 -50.80 -3.35
N VAL A 39 68.39 -51.83 -3.79
CA VAL A 39 67.12 -52.27 -3.21
C VAL A 39 67.40 -53.40 -2.23
N GLU A 40 67.12 -53.19 -0.95
CA GLU A 40 67.17 -54.26 0.05
C GLU A 40 65.83 -55.01 0.05
N ILE A 41 65.88 -56.28 -0.38
CA ILE A 41 64.71 -57.15 -0.46
C ILE A 41 64.61 -57.94 0.86
N ASN A 42 63.48 -57.79 1.57
CA ASN A 42 63.20 -58.36 2.90
C ASN A 42 64.04 -57.77 4.07
N PRO A 43 63.98 -56.46 4.35
CA PRO A 43 64.68 -55.81 5.47
C PRO A 43 64.10 -56.10 6.87
N GLN A 44 63.27 -57.15 7.03
CA GLN A 44 62.53 -57.52 8.26
C GLN A 44 61.72 -56.39 8.95
N ILE A 45 61.37 -55.33 8.21
CA ILE A 45 60.64 -54.17 8.74
C ILE A 45 59.19 -54.55 9.06
N LYS A 46 58.75 -54.24 10.28
CA LYS A 46 57.36 -54.39 10.73
C LYS A 46 56.69 -53.02 10.82
N ILE A 47 55.47 -52.91 10.30
CA ILE A 47 54.60 -51.75 10.53
C ILE A 47 53.76 -52.05 11.77
N LEU A 48 53.74 -51.13 12.74
CA LEU A 48 52.97 -51.26 13.97
C LEU A 48 51.97 -50.10 14.11
N ASN A 49 50.71 -50.41 14.44
CA ASN A 49 49.72 -49.44 14.87
C ASN A 49 49.45 -49.63 16.37
N ASN A 50 49.76 -48.63 17.20
CA ASN A 50 49.61 -48.72 18.66
C ASN A 50 50.17 -50.02 19.27
N GLY A 51 51.31 -50.50 18.73
CA GLY A 51 51.97 -51.75 19.13
C GLY A 51 51.53 -53.02 18.39
N TYR A 52 50.38 -53.00 17.70
CA TYR A 52 49.87 -54.15 16.96
C TYR A 52 50.43 -54.23 15.54
N SER A 53 50.84 -55.43 15.10
CA SER A 53 51.39 -55.62 13.75
C SER A 53 50.34 -55.44 12.66
N VAL A 54 50.65 -54.61 11.67
CA VAL A 54 49.80 -54.34 10.51
C VAL A 54 50.09 -55.40 9.44
N THR A 55 49.06 -56.14 9.03
CA THR A 55 49.17 -57.17 8.00
C THR A 55 49.11 -56.56 6.60
N GLY A 56 49.88 -57.13 5.66
CA GLY A 56 49.88 -56.69 4.27
C GLY A 56 50.63 -57.66 3.36
N ASN A 57 50.15 -57.81 2.13
CA ASN A 57 50.69 -58.77 1.15
C ASN A 57 51.95 -58.27 0.42
N VAL A 58 52.43 -57.07 0.77
CA VAL A 58 53.65 -56.45 0.23
C VAL A 58 54.49 -56.02 1.42
N ALA A 59 55.76 -56.42 1.45
CA ALA A 59 56.69 -56.00 2.49
C ALA A 59 57.21 -54.57 2.23
N PRO A 60 57.56 -53.81 3.28
CA PRO A 60 58.41 -52.62 3.12
C PRO A 60 59.74 -52.95 2.46
N ILE A 61 60.30 -51.98 1.74
CA ILE A 61 61.61 -52.08 1.09
C ILE A 61 62.47 -50.89 1.48
N ILE A 62 63.80 -51.06 1.47
CA ILE A 62 64.75 -49.95 1.58
C ILE A 62 65.34 -49.69 0.20
N ILE A 63 65.34 -48.44 -0.23
CA ILE A 63 66.03 -47.97 -1.44
C ILE A 63 66.94 -46.82 -1.02
N ASP A 64 68.24 -46.95 -1.25
CA ASP A 64 69.25 -45.93 -0.95
C ASP A 64 69.14 -45.36 0.50
N GLY A 65 68.89 -46.23 1.48
CA GLY A 65 68.72 -45.86 2.90
C GLY A 65 67.33 -45.31 3.28
N THR A 66 66.41 -45.15 2.32
CA THR A 66 65.03 -44.69 2.57
C THR A 66 64.07 -45.87 2.61
N THR A 67 63.27 -45.98 3.68
CA THR A 67 62.22 -46.99 3.83
C THR A 67 60.95 -46.58 3.09
N TYR A 68 60.47 -47.44 2.19
CA TYR A 68 59.21 -47.29 1.48
C TYR A 68 58.17 -48.25 2.05
N LEU A 69 57.02 -47.71 2.46
CA LEU A 69 55.90 -48.48 3.03
C LEU A 69 54.80 -48.69 1.98
N PRO A 70 54.13 -49.86 1.92
CA PRO A 70 53.00 -50.06 1.03
C PRO A 70 51.82 -49.20 1.47
N VAL A 71 51.39 -48.26 0.62
CA VAL A 71 50.29 -47.32 0.91
C VAL A 71 48.97 -48.02 1.33
N ARG A 72 48.69 -49.21 0.77
CA ARG A 72 47.51 -50.02 1.13
C ARG A 72 47.58 -50.61 2.53
N SER A 73 48.77 -50.96 3.03
CA SER A 73 48.94 -51.43 4.40
C SER A 73 48.67 -50.31 5.40
N LEU A 74 49.04 -49.07 5.05
CA LEU A 74 48.76 -47.89 5.87
C LEU A 74 47.30 -47.46 5.81
N SER A 75 46.62 -47.61 4.66
CA SER A 75 45.26 -47.10 4.50
C SER A 75 44.21 -47.83 5.34
N THR A 76 44.34 -49.15 5.53
CA THR A 76 43.50 -49.93 6.45
C THR A 76 43.62 -49.41 7.89
N VAL A 77 44.82 -49.02 8.30
CA VAL A 77 45.11 -48.53 9.66
C VAL A 77 44.60 -47.11 9.87
N LEU A 78 44.76 -46.25 8.86
CA LEU A 78 44.38 -44.85 8.90
C LEU A 78 42.90 -44.61 8.54
N ASN A 79 42.14 -45.70 8.33
CA ASN A 79 40.76 -45.70 7.85
C ASN A 79 40.56 -44.80 6.61
N LYS A 80 41.37 -45.05 5.58
CA LYS A 80 41.34 -44.36 4.28
C LYS A 80 41.10 -45.35 3.14
N ASN A 81 40.42 -44.87 2.11
CA ASN A 81 40.33 -45.56 0.82
C ASN A 81 41.57 -45.25 -0.02
N VAL A 82 42.05 -46.22 -0.80
CA VAL A 82 43.15 -46.04 -1.76
C VAL A 82 42.72 -46.54 -3.13
N LEU A 83 42.66 -45.62 -4.10
CA LEU A 83 42.32 -45.90 -5.48
C LEU A 83 43.55 -45.66 -6.37
N TRP A 84 43.69 -46.46 -7.43
CA TRP A 84 44.74 -46.33 -8.43
C TRP A 84 44.12 -45.97 -9.76
N ASP A 85 44.55 -44.84 -10.34
CA ASP A 85 44.25 -44.49 -11.72
C ASP A 85 45.42 -44.89 -12.62
N GLY A 86 45.21 -45.95 -13.39
CA GLY A 86 46.17 -46.46 -14.36
C GLY A 86 46.40 -45.57 -15.57
N MET A 87 45.52 -44.59 -15.85
CA MET A 87 45.65 -43.63 -16.96
C MET A 87 46.60 -42.50 -16.57
N THR A 88 46.30 -41.75 -15.49
CA THR A 88 47.16 -40.65 -15.04
C THR A 88 48.37 -41.09 -14.21
N LYS A 89 48.45 -42.38 -13.85
CA LYS A 89 49.43 -42.95 -12.89
C LYS A 89 49.31 -42.35 -11.47
N SER A 90 48.11 -41.93 -11.09
CA SER A 90 47.81 -41.28 -9.81
C SER A 90 47.31 -42.27 -8.76
N ILE A 91 47.67 -42.01 -7.49
CA ILE A 91 47.09 -42.67 -6.32
C ILE A 91 46.19 -41.65 -5.63
N PHE A 92 44.91 -41.98 -5.47
CA PHE A 92 43.97 -41.18 -4.69
C PHE A 92 43.80 -41.80 -3.31
N ILE A 93 43.94 -40.98 -2.27
CA ILE A 93 43.69 -41.34 -0.88
C ILE A 93 42.53 -40.48 -0.39
N THR A 94 41.44 -41.11 0.04
CA THR A 94 40.23 -40.41 0.49
C THR A 94 39.73 -40.94 1.83
N ASP A 95 38.93 -40.13 2.52
CA ASP A 95 38.25 -40.55 3.74
C ASP A 95 37.23 -41.66 3.46
N THR A 96 37.00 -42.51 4.47
CA THR A 96 35.85 -43.41 4.50
C THR A 96 34.65 -42.66 5.05
N VAL A 97 33.54 -42.66 4.34
CA VAL A 97 32.28 -42.11 4.83
C VAL A 97 31.61 -43.12 5.78
N ASP A 98 31.25 -42.72 7.01
CA ASP A 98 30.38 -43.52 7.87
C ASP A 98 28.92 -43.43 7.35
N PRO A 99 28.29 -44.54 6.95
CA PRO A 99 26.90 -44.53 6.48
C PRO A 99 25.90 -43.97 7.52
N ASN A 100 26.22 -44.06 8.81
CA ASN A 100 25.38 -43.55 9.89
C ASN A 100 25.44 -42.01 10.00
N GLU A 101 26.62 -41.41 9.78
CA GLU A 101 26.77 -39.95 9.77
C GLU A 101 25.99 -39.34 8.60
N SER A 102 26.16 -39.88 7.39
CA SER A 102 25.39 -39.42 6.22
C SER A 102 23.88 -39.62 6.39
N LYS A 103 23.45 -40.74 7.00
CA LYS A 103 22.02 -40.98 7.29
C LYS A 103 21.46 -39.96 8.29
N ASN A 104 22.22 -39.60 9.32
CA ASN A 104 21.82 -38.59 10.30
C ASN A 104 21.76 -37.18 9.69
N GLU A 105 22.66 -36.84 8.79
CA GLU A 105 22.63 -35.58 8.06
C GLU A 105 21.41 -35.51 7.14
N ILE A 106 21.14 -36.55 6.34
CA ILE A 106 19.95 -36.66 5.48
C ILE A 106 18.66 -36.48 6.30
N ALA A 107 18.50 -37.20 7.42
CA ALA A 107 17.31 -37.08 8.27
C ALA A 107 17.13 -35.66 8.87
N ASN A 108 18.23 -34.95 9.16
CA ASN A 108 18.18 -33.56 9.61
C ASN A 108 17.77 -32.61 8.47
N LEU A 109 18.30 -32.81 7.25
CA LEU A 109 17.93 -32.05 6.07
C LEU A 109 16.46 -32.26 5.70
N GLU A 110 15.96 -33.51 5.73
CA GLU A 110 14.54 -33.84 5.52
C GLU A 110 13.63 -33.12 6.52
N ARG A 111 13.99 -33.10 7.81
CA ARG A 111 13.24 -32.36 8.83
C ARG A 111 13.24 -30.84 8.58
N PHE A 112 14.36 -30.30 8.11
CA PHE A 112 14.49 -28.87 7.77
C PHE A 112 13.66 -28.50 6.54
N ILE A 113 13.68 -29.33 5.49
CA ILE A 113 12.83 -29.20 4.30
C ILE A 113 11.36 -29.22 4.72
N LYS A 114 10.91 -30.25 5.46
CA LYS A 114 9.53 -30.35 5.96
C LYS A 114 9.08 -29.12 6.77
N THR A 115 9.99 -28.53 7.55
CA THR A 115 9.72 -27.30 8.31
C THR A 115 9.56 -26.09 7.39
N LYS A 116 10.39 -26.00 6.33
CA LYS A 116 10.28 -24.96 5.31
C LYS A 116 9.00 -25.10 4.49
N ASP A 117 8.63 -26.30 4.07
CA ASP A 117 7.40 -26.56 3.29
C ASP A 117 6.15 -26.15 4.08
N ALA A 118 6.11 -26.44 5.39
CA ALA A 118 5.05 -25.97 6.27
C ALA A 118 4.99 -24.43 6.36
N LYS A 119 6.16 -23.75 6.40
CA LYS A 119 6.22 -22.28 6.43
C LYS A 119 5.87 -21.65 5.08
N ILE A 120 6.23 -22.28 3.96
CA ILE A 120 5.80 -21.89 2.62
C ILE A 120 4.27 -21.95 2.54
N SER A 121 3.67 -23.08 2.95
CA SER A 121 2.21 -23.26 2.99
C SER A 121 1.50 -22.19 3.84
N GLU A 122 2.08 -21.80 4.99
CA GLU A 122 1.55 -20.73 5.85
C GLU A 122 1.62 -19.35 5.17
N LEU A 123 2.73 -19.05 4.49
CA LEU A 123 2.93 -17.80 3.76
C LEU A 123 2.02 -17.71 2.53
N GLU A 124 1.85 -18.79 1.76
CA GLU A 124 0.93 -18.86 0.62
C GLU A 124 -0.52 -18.60 1.04
N ASN A 125 -0.97 -19.22 2.14
CA ASN A 125 -2.30 -18.95 2.71
C ASN A 125 -2.44 -17.48 3.16
N SER A 126 -1.39 -16.91 3.74
CA SER A 126 -1.36 -15.50 4.16
C SER A 126 -1.41 -14.53 2.97
N ILE A 127 -0.73 -14.85 1.86
CA ILE A 127 -0.77 -14.09 0.60
C ILE A 127 -2.18 -14.15 0.01
N LYS A 128 -2.76 -15.34 -0.15
CA LYS A 128 -4.12 -15.53 -0.68
C LYS A 128 -5.20 -14.76 0.11
N SER A 129 -5.06 -14.70 1.44
CA SER A 129 -5.92 -13.88 2.30
C SER A 129 -5.76 -12.39 2.03
N LYS A 130 -4.52 -11.89 1.87
CA LYS A 130 -4.24 -10.50 1.49
C LYS A 130 -4.77 -10.15 0.10
N ASP A 131 -4.59 -11.01 -0.89
CA ASP A 131 -5.09 -10.79 -2.26
C ASP A 131 -6.61 -10.66 -2.27
N THR A 132 -7.30 -11.52 -1.52
CA THR A 132 -8.76 -11.42 -1.31
C THR A 132 -9.13 -10.07 -0.70
N LYS A 133 -8.37 -9.61 0.31
CA LYS A 133 -8.62 -8.32 0.96
C LYS A 133 -8.33 -7.11 0.05
N VAL A 134 -7.33 -7.20 -0.82
CA VAL A 134 -7.06 -6.17 -1.84
C VAL A 134 -8.23 -6.07 -2.81
N ALA A 135 -8.73 -7.19 -3.34
CA ALA A 135 -9.89 -7.20 -4.23
C ALA A 135 -11.17 -6.62 -3.58
N GLU A 136 -11.41 -6.89 -2.29
CA GLU A 136 -12.50 -6.25 -1.53
C GLU A 136 -12.33 -4.72 -1.45
N LEU A 137 -11.12 -4.24 -1.14
CA LEU A 137 -10.83 -2.81 -1.00
C LEU A 137 -10.94 -2.06 -2.33
N GLU A 138 -10.48 -2.66 -3.43
CA GLU A 138 -10.64 -2.11 -4.78
C GLU A 138 -12.11 -1.96 -5.18
N ASN A 139 -12.95 -2.97 -4.88
CA ASN A 139 -14.38 -2.90 -5.18
C ASN A 139 -15.11 -1.88 -4.29
N LEU A 140 -14.69 -1.72 -3.03
CA LEU A 140 -15.18 -0.65 -2.16
C LEU A 140 -14.78 0.74 -2.69
N GLY A 141 -13.57 0.89 -3.23
CA GLY A 141 -13.11 2.11 -3.90
C GLY A 141 -14.03 2.49 -5.06
N LYS A 142 -14.18 1.60 -6.05
CA LYS A 142 -15.06 1.78 -7.22
C LYS A 142 -16.50 2.17 -6.82
N THR A 143 -17.02 1.57 -5.76
CA THR A 143 -18.37 1.87 -5.24
C THR A 143 -18.47 3.29 -4.66
N LYS A 144 -17.42 3.74 -3.94
CA LYS A 144 -17.36 5.11 -3.41
C LYS A 144 -17.20 6.14 -4.52
N ASP A 145 -16.37 5.88 -5.52
CA ASP A 145 -16.16 6.78 -6.65
C ASP A 145 -17.46 7.00 -7.45
N ALA A 146 -18.22 5.91 -7.69
CA ALA A 146 -19.55 6.00 -8.30
C ALA A 146 -20.54 6.83 -7.47
N LYS A 147 -20.49 6.73 -6.13
CA LYS A 147 -21.35 7.54 -5.24
C LYS A 147 -20.93 9.01 -5.19
N ILE A 148 -19.63 9.30 -5.27
CA ILE A 148 -19.11 10.68 -5.37
C ILE A 148 -19.64 11.31 -6.65
N LEU A 149 -19.53 10.63 -7.80
CA LEU A 149 -20.04 11.11 -9.09
C LEU A 149 -21.56 11.42 -9.05
N GLU A 150 -22.36 10.56 -8.40
CA GLU A 150 -23.80 10.78 -8.21
C GLU A 150 -24.09 12.05 -7.39
N LEU A 151 -23.35 12.24 -6.28
CA LEU A 151 -23.51 13.40 -5.40
C LEU A 151 -23.04 14.70 -6.08
N GLU A 152 -21.93 14.69 -6.83
CA GLU A 152 -21.46 15.83 -7.62
C GLU A 152 -22.50 16.27 -8.65
N ASN A 153 -23.13 15.32 -9.34
CA ASN A 153 -24.18 15.61 -10.32
C ASN A 153 -25.44 16.17 -9.64
N ALA A 154 -25.80 15.65 -8.46
CA ALA A 154 -26.91 16.18 -7.67
C ALA A 154 -26.65 17.61 -7.15
N ILE A 155 -25.40 17.95 -6.80
CA ILE A 155 -24.99 19.30 -6.42
C ILE A 155 -25.10 20.24 -7.63
N LYS A 156 -24.50 19.89 -8.77
CA LYS A 156 -24.58 20.70 -10.01
C LYS A 156 -26.04 21.00 -10.42
N ALA A 157 -26.94 20.03 -10.27
CA ALA A 157 -28.37 20.22 -10.55
C ALA A 157 -29.06 21.18 -9.55
N LYS A 158 -28.65 21.17 -8.27
CA LYS A 158 -29.13 22.12 -7.26
C LYS A 158 -28.60 23.53 -7.50
N ASP A 159 -27.31 23.67 -7.82
CA ASP A 159 -26.68 24.97 -8.12
C ASP A 159 -27.35 25.64 -9.33
N ALA A 160 -27.60 24.87 -10.39
CA ALA A 160 -28.36 25.35 -11.55
C ALA A 160 -29.78 25.81 -11.18
N LYS A 161 -30.45 25.13 -10.23
CA LYS A 161 -31.78 25.53 -9.76
C LYS A 161 -31.73 26.77 -8.86
N ILE A 162 -30.69 26.94 -8.05
CA ILE A 162 -30.46 28.15 -7.24
C ILE A 162 -30.27 29.36 -8.17
N ALA A 163 -29.42 29.26 -9.19
CA ALA A 163 -29.19 30.34 -10.16
C ALA A 163 -30.48 30.76 -10.90
N GLU A 164 -31.38 29.82 -11.21
CA GLU A 164 -32.70 30.12 -11.79
C GLU A 164 -33.60 30.89 -10.80
N LEU A 165 -33.62 30.50 -9.52
CA LEU A 165 -34.41 31.16 -8.47
C LEU A 165 -33.88 32.55 -8.11
N GLU A 166 -32.56 32.74 -8.11
CA GLU A 166 -31.91 34.04 -7.93
C GLU A 166 -32.27 35.01 -9.07
N LYS A 167 -32.28 34.54 -10.32
CA LYS A 167 -32.72 35.33 -11.48
C LYS A 167 -34.17 35.79 -11.33
N ASN A 168 -35.06 34.93 -10.83
CA ASN A 168 -36.46 35.27 -10.58
C ASN A 168 -36.62 36.22 -9.37
N SER A 169 -35.72 36.18 -8.39
CA SER A 169 -35.76 37.12 -7.25
C SER A 169 -35.34 38.54 -7.64
N ASN A 170 -34.59 38.69 -8.75
CA ASN A 170 -34.13 39.99 -9.24
C ASN A 170 -35.18 40.74 -10.09
N THR A 171 -36.36 40.15 -10.36
CA THR A 171 -37.47 40.85 -11.05
C THR A 171 -38.12 41.92 -10.17
N ASN A 172 -37.87 41.93 -8.86
CA ASN A 172 -38.40 42.92 -7.92
C ASN A 172 -37.56 44.20 -7.86
N ALA A 173 -36.45 44.29 -8.62
CA ALA A 173 -35.63 45.50 -8.69
C ALA A 173 -36.43 46.77 -9.11
N PRO A 174 -37.31 46.72 -10.14
CA PRO A 174 -38.12 47.88 -10.52
C PRO A 174 -39.11 48.30 -9.43
N LEU A 175 -39.73 47.36 -8.70
CA LEU A 175 -40.65 47.68 -7.61
C LEU A 175 -39.92 48.33 -6.43
N LYS A 176 -38.73 47.81 -6.10
CA LYS A 176 -37.87 48.36 -5.06
C LYS A 176 -37.36 49.76 -5.42
N ASP A 177 -37.08 50.01 -6.69
CA ASP A 177 -36.66 51.33 -7.17
C ASP A 177 -37.84 52.31 -7.28
N LEU A 178 -39.04 51.85 -7.64
CA LEU A 178 -40.29 52.61 -7.52
C LEU A 178 -40.60 52.99 -6.07
N GLN A 179 -40.49 52.06 -5.11
CA GLN A 179 -40.67 52.37 -3.68
C GLN A 179 -39.71 53.48 -3.22
N LYS A 180 -38.43 53.44 -3.63
CA LYS A 180 -37.48 54.51 -3.34
C LYS A 180 -37.87 55.84 -4.01
N GLN A 181 -38.44 55.81 -5.22
CA GLN A 181 -38.92 57.01 -5.91
C GLN A 181 -40.11 57.63 -5.19
N LEU A 182 -41.11 56.83 -4.82
CA LEU A 182 -42.27 57.26 -4.05
C LEU A 182 -41.84 57.90 -2.72
N ASN A 183 -40.97 57.23 -1.96
CA ASN A 183 -40.45 57.80 -0.71
C ASN A 183 -39.73 59.13 -0.94
N ARG A 184 -38.81 59.24 -1.91
CA ARG A 184 -38.16 60.54 -2.22
C ARG A 184 -39.13 61.66 -2.60
N LYS A 185 -40.29 61.33 -3.19
CA LYS A 185 -41.27 62.29 -3.70
C LYS A 185 -42.34 62.67 -2.68
N TYR A 186 -42.73 61.73 -1.81
CA TYR A 186 -43.90 61.83 -0.96
C TYR A 186 -43.62 61.81 0.54
N GLN A 187 -42.41 61.44 0.98
CA GLN A 187 -42.07 61.30 2.40
C GLN A 187 -42.52 62.49 3.24
N TYR A 188 -42.13 63.71 2.86
CA TYR A 188 -42.52 64.93 3.57
C TYR A 188 -43.68 65.63 2.87
N SER A 189 -44.91 65.19 3.17
CA SER A 189 -46.14 65.74 2.59
C SER A 189 -47.11 66.21 3.68
N ASN A 190 -47.85 67.29 3.45
CA ASN A 190 -48.90 67.77 4.37
C ASN A 190 -48.46 68.02 5.83
N GLY A 191 -47.16 68.21 6.11
CA GLY A 191 -46.62 68.34 7.47
C GLY A 191 -46.32 67.02 8.19
N LEU A 192 -46.45 65.88 7.51
CA LEU A 192 -46.24 64.53 8.03
C LEU A 192 -45.06 63.85 7.35
N ASP A 193 -44.42 62.90 8.05
CA ASP A 193 -43.41 61.98 7.51
C ASP A 193 -44.09 60.65 7.18
N PHE A 194 -44.03 60.24 5.92
CA PHE A 194 -44.66 59.05 5.36
C PHE A 194 -43.59 58.06 4.86
N ASN A 195 -43.58 56.84 5.39
CA ASN A 195 -42.79 55.75 4.80
C ASN A 195 -43.70 54.82 4.00
N ILE A 196 -43.46 54.75 2.69
CA ILE A 196 -44.21 53.93 1.74
C ILE A 196 -43.45 52.63 1.49
N ILE A 197 -44.14 51.51 1.66
CA ILE A 197 -43.63 50.16 1.44
C ILE A 197 -44.48 49.49 0.35
N LEU A 198 -43.83 48.96 -0.69
CA LEU A 198 -44.49 48.23 -1.77
C LEU A 198 -44.19 46.74 -1.65
N LYS A 199 -45.24 45.92 -1.70
CA LYS A 199 -45.14 44.45 -1.68
C LYS A 199 -45.96 43.91 -2.84
N GLU A 200 -45.31 43.19 -3.76
CA GLU A 200 -46.02 42.45 -4.82
C GLU A 200 -46.63 41.18 -4.24
N ASP A 201 -47.85 40.85 -4.66
CA ASP A 201 -48.47 39.56 -4.39
C ASP A 201 -49.12 38.98 -5.66
N LYS A 202 -49.89 37.89 -5.50
CA LYS A 202 -50.54 37.20 -6.63
C LYS A 202 -51.72 37.95 -7.26
N TYR A 203 -52.14 39.08 -6.69
CA TYR A 203 -53.29 39.87 -7.13
C TYR A 203 -52.87 41.28 -7.59
N GLY A 204 -51.82 41.85 -7.01
CA GLY A 204 -51.26 43.12 -7.47
C GLY A 204 -50.19 43.69 -6.55
N ILE A 205 -50.26 45.00 -6.29
CA ILE A 205 -49.34 45.72 -5.41
C ILE A 205 -50.06 46.14 -4.13
N ASN A 206 -49.53 45.67 -3.00
CA ASN A 206 -49.94 46.09 -1.67
C ASN A 206 -49.07 47.26 -1.22
N VAL A 207 -49.74 48.36 -0.85
CA VAL A 207 -49.12 49.64 -0.46
C VAL A 207 -49.37 49.88 1.03
N GLU A 208 -48.30 49.82 1.81
CA GLU A 208 -48.33 50.10 3.25
C GLU A 208 -47.71 51.48 3.47
N ILE A 209 -48.48 52.39 4.07
CA ILE A 209 -48.07 53.77 4.36
C ILE A 209 -48.00 53.93 5.87
N GLU A 210 -46.78 54.00 6.38
CA GLU A 210 -46.46 54.22 7.78
C GLU A 210 -46.38 55.72 8.10
N ILE A 211 -46.95 56.12 9.23
CA ILE A 211 -46.87 57.50 9.77
C ILE A 211 -46.49 57.42 11.25
N ASP A 212 -45.58 58.26 11.72
CA ASP A 212 -45.31 58.46 13.16
C ASP A 212 -46.17 59.59 13.73
N LEU A 213 -47.26 59.25 14.43
CA LEU A 213 -48.13 60.21 15.13
C LEU A 213 -47.80 60.36 16.63
N LYS A 214 -46.67 59.84 17.10
CA LYS A 214 -46.23 59.93 18.51
C LYS A 214 -46.14 61.37 19.04
N TYR A 215 -45.81 62.31 18.16
CA TYR A 215 -45.66 63.71 18.51
C TYR A 215 -46.98 64.47 18.36
N ALA A 216 -47.34 65.26 19.38
CA ALA A 216 -48.59 66.03 19.43
C ALA A 216 -48.73 67.12 18.33
N THR A 217 -47.70 67.37 17.53
CA THR A 217 -47.77 68.15 16.29
C THR A 217 -48.27 67.30 15.13
N ALA A 218 -47.64 66.14 14.88
CA ALA A 218 -48.02 65.20 13.84
C ALA A 218 -49.46 64.67 14.01
N ASP A 219 -49.85 64.28 15.23
CA ASP A 219 -51.23 63.88 15.55
C ASP A 219 -52.25 65.00 15.23
N LYS A 220 -51.93 66.27 15.54
CA LYS A 220 -52.77 67.42 15.16
C LYS A 220 -52.83 67.65 13.66
N ASP A 221 -51.70 67.55 12.96
CA ASP A 221 -51.67 67.80 11.52
C ASP A 221 -52.40 66.68 10.75
N TRP A 222 -52.38 65.43 11.24
CA TRP A 222 -53.24 64.35 10.74
C TRP A 222 -54.74 64.63 10.89
N TYR A 223 -55.20 65.14 12.04
CA TYR A 223 -56.63 65.51 12.22
C TYR A 223 -57.04 66.79 11.49
N ARG A 224 -56.09 67.68 11.18
CA ARG A 224 -56.33 68.89 10.38
C ARG A 224 -56.33 68.60 8.88
N LEU A 225 -55.60 67.58 8.44
CA LEU A 225 -55.57 67.14 7.05
C LEU A 225 -56.97 66.66 6.61
N SER A 226 -57.56 67.34 5.64
CA SER A 226 -58.88 66.98 5.14
C SER A 226 -58.86 65.63 4.43
N ASP A 227 -59.99 64.93 4.42
CA ASP A 227 -60.12 63.66 3.71
C ASP A 227 -59.87 63.84 2.21
N ALA A 228 -60.29 64.97 1.64
CA ALA A 228 -60.05 65.32 0.24
C ALA A 228 -58.57 65.58 -0.08
N ASP A 229 -57.79 66.16 0.84
CA ASP A 229 -56.36 66.40 0.62
C ASP A 229 -55.54 65.14 0.86
N PHE A 230 -55.93 64.29 1.82
CA PHE A 230 -55.33 62.97 1.95
C PHE A 230 -55.67 62.06 0.77
N LEU A 231 -56.89 62.15 0.23
CA LEU A 231 -57.30 61.43 -0.98
C LEU A 231 -56.46 61.82 -2.21
N LYS A 232 -56.15 63.12 -2.39
CA LYS A 232 -55.23 63.59 -3.44
C LYS A 232 -53.83 62.95 -3.28
N PHE A 233 -53.32 62.89 -2.05
CA PHE A 233 -52.03 62.26 -1.76
C PHE A 233 -52.02 60.76 -2.09
N ILE A 234 -53.08 60.02 -1.71
CA ILE A 234 -53.23 58.60 -2.08
C ILE A 234 -53.30 58.42 -3.61
N ASN A 235 -54.11 59.22 -4.31
CA ASN A 235 -54.22 59.15 -5.77
C ASN A 235 -52.87 59.40 -6.46
N LEU A 236 -52.10 60.38 -5.99
CA LEU A 236 -50.76 60.67 -6.53
C LEU A 236 -49.79 59.48 -6.41
N ILE A 237 -49.84 58.75 -5.29
CA ILE A 237 -49.05 57.52 -5.10
C ILE A 237 -49.54 56.41 -6.05
N MET A 238 -50.85 56.23 -6.16
CA MET A 238 -51.44 55.19 -7.02
C MET A 238 -51.18 55.46 -8.51
N ASP A 239 -51.22 56.72 -8.95
CA ASP A 239 -50.91 57.13 -10.32
C ASP A 239 -49.45 56.85 -10.69
N ASP A 240 -48.49 57.18 -9.80
CA ASP A 240 -47.08 56.83 -9.98
C ASP A 240 -46.87 55.30 -10.05
N ILE A 241 -47.61 54.53 -9.24
CA ILE A 241 -47.55 53.05 -9.30
C ILE A 241 -48.10 52.54 -10.63
N TRP A 242 -49.26 53.03 -11.08
CA TRP A 242 -49.89 52.61 -12.35
C TRP A 242 -49.21 53.15 -13.61
N TYR A 243 -48.29 54.10 -13.47
CA TYR A 243 -47.44 54.56 -14.56
C TYR A 243 -46.46 53.44 -14.97
N GLU A 244 -45.76 52.87 -13.99
CA GLU A 244 -44.84 51.74 -14.17
C GLU A 244 -45.59 50.39 -14.27
N TYR A 245 -46.46 50.09 -13.31
CA TYR A 245 -47.21 48.83 -13.20
C TYR A 245 -48.63 48.98 -13.75
N ARG A 246 -48.72 49.03 -15.09
CA ARG A 246 -49.99 49.18 -15.80
C ARG A 246 -50.96 48.06 -15.47
N ASN A 247 -52.23 48.43 -15.24
CA ASN A 247 -53.36 47.53 -15.00
C ASN A 247 -53.22 46.61 -13.77
N THR A 248 -52.31 46.91 -12.82
CA THR A 248 -52.27 46.20 -11.54
C THR A 248 -53.45 46.59 -10.64
N GLU A 249 -53.92 45.65 -9.83
CA GLU A 249 -54.74 45.99 -8.66
C GLU A 249 -53.83 46.61 -7.59
N ILE A 250 -54.32 47.65 -6.93
CA ILE A 250 -53.66 48.25 -5.78
C ILE A 250 -54.58 48.07 -4.58
N THR A 251 -54.06 47.47 -3.51
CA THR A 251 -54.67 47.57 -2.18
C THR A 251 -53.71 48.29 -1.26
N GLY A 252 -54.24 49.02 -0.27
CA GLY A 252 -53.38 49.76 0.63
C GLY A 252 -53.96 50.05 1.99
N ILE A 253 -53.04 50.19 2.94
CA ILE A 253 -53.31 50.44 4.34
C ILE A 253 -52.42 51.58 4.82
N VAL A 254 -52.98 52.44 5.64
CA VAL A 254 -52.25 53.53 6.30
C VAL A 254 -52.25 53.23 7.78
N ILE A 255 -51.08 53.20 8.41
CA ILE A 255 -50.93 52.81 9.82
C ILE A 255 -50.15 53.87 10.62
N ASN A 256 -50.59 54.10 11.85
CA ASN A 256 -49.77 54.82 12.83
C ASN A 256 -48.77 53.83 13.44
N ILE A 257 -47.47 54.06 13.30
CA ILE A 257 -46.45 53.13 13.82
C ILE A 257 -46.31 53.18 15.36
N ASP A 258 -46.80 54.25 16.01
CA ASP A 258 -46.74 54.40 17.48
C ASP A 258 -47.71 53.46 18.21
N ASP A 259 -48.93 53.27 17.68
CA ASP A 259 -49.97 52.42 18.30
C ASP A 259 -50.53 51.32 17.38
N ASN A 260 -49.89 51.10 16.23
CA ASN A 260 -50.21 50.14 15.18
C ASN A 260 -51.67 50.18 14.68
N LYS A 261 -52.36 51.32 14.83
CA LYS A 261 -53.74 51.48 14.37
C LYS A 261 -53.82 51.79 12.89
N THR A 262 -54.77 51.15 12.21
CA THR A 262 -55.18 51.52 10.86
C THR A 262 -55.83 52.90 10.86
N LEU A 263 -55.23 53.83 10.14
CA LEU A 263 -55.67 55.21 9.95
C LEU A 263 -56.50 55.39 8.67
N ALA A 264 -56.25 54.56 7.65
CA ALA A 264 -57.08 54.48 6.45
C ALA A 264 -56.87 53.15 5.71
N THR A 265 -57.81 52.82 4.83
CA THR A 265 -57.63 51.78 3.79
C THR A 265 -58.04 52.31 2.44
N PHE A 266 -57.40 51.83 1.38
CA PHE A 266 -57.74 52.18 0.01
C PHE A 266 -57.59 50.98 -0.93
N SER A 267 -58.31 51.00 -2.04
CA SER A 267 -58.07 50.10 -3.14
C SER A 267 -58.42 50.74 -4.48
N GLY A 268 -57.82 50.25 -5.56
CA GLY A 268 -58.10 50.68 -6.91
C GLY A 268 -57.68 49.66 -7.95
N ASN A 269 -58.24 49.78 -9.15
CA ASN A 269 -57.83 49.03 -10.32
C ASN A 269 -57.99 49.89 -11.58
N ASN A 270 -57.38 49.49 -12.69
CA ASN A 270 -57.56 50.14 -14.00
C ASN A 270 -57.33 51.67 -14.03
N ARG A 271 -56.48 52.21 -13.15
CA ARG A 271 -56.24 53.66 -12.96
C ARG A 271 -57.38 54.45 -12.34
N TYR A 272 -58.24 53.77 -11.56
CA TYR A 272 -59.30 54.38 -10.78
C TYR A 272 -59.22 53.89 -9.34
N LEU A 273 -59.33 54.83 -8.40
CA LEU A 273 -59.62 54.52 -7.02
C LEU A 273 -61.03 53.90 -6.93
N VAL A 274 -61.11 52.71 -6.35
CA VAL A 274 -62.36 51.95 -6.16
C VAL A 274 -62.93 52.20 -4.76
N LYS A 275 -62.06 52.31 -3.75
CA LYS A 275 -62.45 52.51 -2.36
C LYS A 275 -61.42 53.34 -1.59
N PHE A 276 -61.89 54.19 -0.67
CA PHE A 276 -61.07 54.87 0.32
C PHE A 276 -61.90 55.12 1.59
N ASP A 277 -61.44 54.55 2.71
CA ASP A 277 -62.00 54.79 4.04
C ASP A 277 -60.89 55.41 4.91
N LYS A 278 -61.07 56.65 5.38
CA LYS A 278 -60.18 57.26 6.39
C LYS A 278 -60.83 57.16 7.77
N PHE A 279 -60.10 56.64 8.74
CA PHE A 279 -60.57 56.44 10.12
C PHE A 279 -60.10 57.59 11.01
N THR A 280 -60.99 58.56 11.25
CA THR A 280 -60.77 59.60 12.26
C THR A 280 -61.20 59.10 13.64
N LYS A 281 -60.40 59.37 14.70
CA LYS A 281 -60.93 59.29 16.08
C LYS A 281 -62.14 60.25 16.21
N PRO A 282 -63.12 59.94 17.08
CA PRO A 282 -64.16 60.90 17.42
C PRO A 282 -63.54 62.22 17.91
N LYS A 283 -64.08 63.35 17.47
CA LYS A 283 -63.75 64.64 18.09
C LYS A 283 -64.29 64.64 19.52
N TYR A 284 -63.40 64.85 20.49
CA TYR A 284 -63.76 65.28 21.84
C TYR A 284 -63.94 66.80 21.87
#